data_AF-A0A2M6ZRX7-F1
#
_entry.id   AF-A0A2M6ZRX7-F1
#
_cell.length_a   1.000
_cell.length_b   1.000
_cell.length_c   1.000
_cell.angle_alpha   90.00
_cell.angle_beta   90.00
_cell.angle_gamma   90.00
#
_symmetry.space_group_name_H-M   'P 1'
#
loop_
_entity.id
_entity.type
_entity.pdbx_description
1 polymer ?
#
loop_
_entity_poly.entity_id
_entity_poly.type
_entity_poly.pdbx_seq_one_letter_code
_entity_poly.pdbx_strand_id
1 'polypeptide(L)'
;APPPEKFADKEAKSVAGRMTCLEKELGADISVAEVETLLTEAVEKSFDIKLTPGELTEQELQIKKDYHILLTSDESIFGRTERERFKTAPPNVKRREVCFKVPQGPFVRVTMLLDAVKREIYDLLITGAIHVLPLTPQASPIHEMERRLKGAPLKEEAIREKVNEVFGLPGYEIVGATAEDFVKHITEAILEIPE
;
A
#
# COMPACT_ATOMS: atom_id res chain seq x y z
N ALA A 1 -10.52 6.96 12.07
CA ALA A 1 -10.85 5.53 12.14
C ALA A 1 -10.72 4.94 10.73
N PRO A 2 -10.42 3.63 10.58
CA PRO A 2 -10.36 3.02 9.25
C PRO A 2 -11.74 3.10 8.57
N PRO A 3 -11.79 3.27 7.24
CA PRO A 3 -13.05 3.48 6.52
C PRO A 3 -13.92 2.20 6.54
N PRO A 4 -15.26 2.30 6.53
CA PRO A 4 -16.18 1.16 6.56
C PRO A 4 -15.90 0.09 5.49
N GLU A 5 -15.49 0.52 4.31
CA GLU A 5 -15.15 -0.30 3.14
C GLU A 5 -14.03 -1.30 3.47
N LYS A 6 -13.11 -0.96 4.38
CA LYS A 6 -12.04 -1.87 4.83
C LYS A 6 -12.58 -3.13 5.52
N PHE A 7 -13.78 -3.07 6.10
CA PHE A 7 -14.38 -4.14 6.89
C PHE A 7 -15.50 -4.89 6.16
N ALA A 8 -15.78 -4.56 4.89
CA ALA A 8 -16.90 -5.13 4.14
C ALA A 8 -16.93 -6.67 4.15
N ASP A 9 -15.76 -7.32 4.11
CA ASP A 9 -15.64 -8.78 4.04
C ASP A 9 -15.44 -9.46 5.41
N LYS A 10 -15.59 -8.75 6.53
CA LYS A 10 -15.23 -9.27 7.87
C LYS A 10 -16.45 -9.35 8.79
N GLU A 11 -16.68 -10.53 9.38
CA GLU A 11 -17.82 -10.78 10.29
C GLU A 11 -17.87 -9.87 11.52
N ALA A 12 -16.73 -9.62 12.19
CA ALA A 12 -16.65 -8.65 13.28
C ALA A 12 -16.38 -7.23 12.74
N LYS A 13 -17.24 -6.30 13.15
CA LYS A 13 -17.34 -4.91 12.67
C LYS A 13 -16.33 -3.93 13.30
N SER A 14 -15.48 -4.38 14.23
CA SER A 14 -14.46 -3.53 14.87
C SER A 14 -13.15 -4.28 15.13
N VAL A 15 -12.04 -3.54 15.11
CA VAL A 15 -10.68 -4.06 15.35
C VAL A 15 -10.50 -4.53 16.79
N ALA A 16 -11.05 -3.79 17.75
CA ALA A 16 -10.90 -4.06 19.18
C ALA A 16 -11.46 -5.44 19.61
N GLY A 17 -12.52 -5.92 18.96
CA GLY A 17 -13.11 -7.23 19.25
C GLY A 17 -12.25 -8.43 18.81
N ARG A 18 -11.14 -8.20 18.08
CA ARG A 18 -10.24 -9.24 17.57
C ARG A 18 -8.81 -9.12 18.11
N MET A 19 -8.53 -8.17 18.99
CA MET A 19 -7.20 -7.97 19.54
C MET A 19 -7.12 -8.55 20.95
N THR A 20 -5.99 -9.16 21.24
CA THR A 20 -5.59 -9.56 22.59
C THR A 20 -4.11 -9.23 22.79
N CYS A 21 -3.60 -9.42 24.00
CA CYS A 21 -2.18 -9.32 24.32
C CYS A 21 -1.74 -10.56 25.09
N LEU A 22 -0.44 -10.83 25.12
CA LEU A 22 0.11 -12.02 25.76
C LEU A 22 -0.26 -12.08 27.24
N GLU A 23 -0.18 -10.96 27.94
CA GLU A 23 -0.50 -10.86 29.37
C GLU A 23 -1.94 -11.24 29.67
N LYS A 24 -2.86 -10.83 28.79
CA LYS A 24 -4.28 -11.14 28.92
C LYS A 24 -4.56 -12.63 28.69
N GLU A 25 -3.91 -13.25 27.72
CA GLU A 25 -4.09 -14.68 27.43
C GLU A 25 -3.37 -15.57 28.45
N LEU A 26 -2.23 -15.12 28.98
CA LEU A 26 -1.45 -15.83 30.00
C LEU A 26 -2.02 -15.63 31.42
N GLY A 27 -2.73 -14.53 31.66
CA GLY A 27 -3.20 -14.13 32.99
C GLY A 27 -2.06 -13.68 33.93
N ALA A 28 -0.90 -13.33 33.37
CA ALA A 28 0.30 -12.93 34.10
C ALA A 28 1.08 -11.88 33.29
N ASP A 29 1.84 -11.04 33.97
CA ASP A 29 2.74 -10.10 33.32
C ASP A 29 3.89 -10.86 32.63
N ILE A 30 4.29 -10.38 31.45
CA ILE A 30 5.45 -10.89 30.72
C ILE A 30 6.32 -9.72 30.26
N SER A 31 7.62 -9.81 30.50
CA SER A 31 8.57 -8.80 30.06
C SER A 31 9.03 -9.04 28.62
N VAL A 32 9.45 -7.97 27.94
CA VAL A 32 10.03 -8.07 26.58
C VAL A 32 11.24 -9.01 26.56
N ALA A 33 12.09 -8.98 27.59
CA ALA A 33 13.27 -9.83 27.69
C ALA A 33 12.91 -11.33 27.82
N GLU A 34 11.84 -11.66 28.55
CA GLU A 34 11.31 -13.02 28.59
C GLU A 34 10.78 -13.46 27.23
N VAL A 35 10.06 -12.60 26.52
CA VAL A 35 9.59 -12.88 25.15
C VAL A 35 10.77 -13.11 24.20
N GLU A 36 11.81 -12.28 24.25
CA GLU A 36 13.02 -12.43 23.44
C GLU A 36 13.75 -13.75 23.70
N THR A 37 13.85 -14.15 24.98
CA THR A 37 14.45 -15.43 25.38
C THR A 37 13.64 -16.60 24.82
N LEU A 38 12.32 -16.60 25.01
CA LEU A 38 11.43 -17.65 24.52
C LEU A 38 11.43 -17.76 22.99
N LEU A 39 11.46 -16.63 22.28
CA LEU A 39 11.57 -16.62 20.82
C LEU A 39 12.91 -17.20 20.36
N THR A 40 14.01 -16.84 21.03
CA THR A 40 15.35 -17.36 20.73
C THR A 40 15.37 -18.89 20.88
N GLU A 41 14.91 -19.40 22.02
CA GLU A 41 14.83 -20.85 22.29
C GLU A 41 13.92 -21.59 21.30
N ALA A 42 12.78 -20.99 20.95
CA ALA A 42 11.85 -21.56 20.00
C ALA A 42 12.47 -21.68 18.59
N VAL A 43 13.22 -20.66 18.15
CA VAL A 43 13.95 -20.69 16.87
C VAL A 43 15.07 -21.73 16.90
N GLU A 44 15.91 -21.73 17.93
CA GLU A 44 16.98 -22.72 18.08
C GLU A 44 16.45 -24.16 18.00
N LYS A 45 15.37 -24.44 18.72
CA LYS A 45 14.74 -25.77 18.72
C LYS A 45 14.08 -26.11 17.39
N SER A 46 13.39 -25.15 16.75
CA SER A 46 12.63 -25.41 15.53
C SER A 46 13.53 -25.67 14.32
N PHE A 47 14.70 -25.05 14.30
CA PHE A 47 15.66 -25.17 13.20
C PHE A 47 16.87 -26.07 13.53
N ASP A 48 16.96 -26.59 14.77
CA ASP A 48 18.10 -27.36 15.29
C ASP A 48 19.44 -26.61 15.12
N ILE A 49 19.44 -25.35 15.53
CA ILE A 49 20.60 -24.45 15.45
C ILE A 49 20.92 -23.83 16.80
N LYS A 50 22.09 -23.18 16.89
CA LYS A 50 22.43 -22.27 17.99
C LYS A 50 22.60 -20.85 17.48
N LEU A 51 21.88 -19.93 18.11
CA LEU A 51 21.94 -18.51 17.79
C LEU A 51 23.06 -17.87 18.60
N THR A 52 23.90 -17.10 17.93
CA THR A 52 24.96 -16.31 18.57
C THR A 52 24.63 -14.83 18.40
N PRO A 53 24.59 -14.04 19.48
CA PRO A 53 24.43 -12.59 19.37
C PRO A 53 25.52 -12.00 18.48
N GLY A 54 25.11 -11.26 17.45
CA GLY A 54 26.00 -10.51 16.58
C GLY A 54 25.91 -9.01 16.87
N GLU A 55 26.99 -8.28 16.62
CA GLU A 55 26.98 -6.82 16.61
C GLU A 55 26.88 -6.32 15.17
N LEU A 56 26.23 -5.16 14.99
CA LEU A 56 26.22 -4.49 13.69
C LEU A 56 27.62 -3.98 13.36
N THR A 57 28.12 -4.33 12.19
CA THR A 57 29.35 -3.79 11.62
C THR A 57 29.23 -2.28 11.38
N GLU A 58 30.37 -1.59 11.21
CA GLU A 58 30.38 -0.16 10.87
C GLU A 58 29.59 0.15 9.60
N GLN A 59 29.66 -0.74 8.60
CA GLN A 59 28.90 -0.62 7.36
C GLN A 59 27.39 -0.73 7.61
N GLU A 60 26.95 -1.70 8.40
CA GLU A 60 25.53 -1.89 8.74
C GLU A 60 25.00 -0.74 9.61
N LEU A 61 25.82 -0.21 10.52
CA LEU A 61 25.49 0.97 11.31
C LEU A 61 25.30 2.21 10.42
N GLN A 62 26.12 2.37 9.37
CA GLN A 62 25.94 3.45 8.42
C GLN A 62 24.64 3.28 7.63
N ILE A 63 24.36 2.08 7.12
CA ILE A 63 23.09 1.77 6.43
C ILE A 63 21.90 2.08 7.35
N LYS A 64 21.95 1.65 8.61
CA LYS A 64 20.89 1.94 9.59
C LYS A 64 20.66 3.44 9.76
N LYS A 65 21.73 4.25 9.82
CA LYS A 65 21.60 5.71 9.92
C LYS A 65 20.95 6.30 8.66
N ASP A 66 21.39 5.87 7.48
CA ASP A 66 20.86 6.37 6.20
C ASP A 66 19.37 6.03 6.06
N TYR A 67 18.98 4.80 6.39
CA TYR A 67 17.56 4.38 6.40
C TYR A 67 16.76 5.09 7.48
N HIS A 68 17.33 5.35 8.66
CA HIS A 68 16.64 6.11 9.70
C HIS A 68 16.30 7.52 9.20
N ILE A 69 17.27 8.22 8.59
CA ILE A 69 17.05 9.55 8.01
C ILE A 69 15.96 9.48 6.92
N LEU A 70 16.06 8.52 6.01
CA LEU A 70 15.08 8.34 4.93
C LEU A 70 13.68 8.08 5.50
N LEU A 71 13.52 7.08 6.37
CA LEU A 71 12.23 6.62 6.87
C LEU A 71 11.56 7.58 7.87
N THR A 72 12.31 8.51 8.46
CA THR A 72 11.79 9.55 9.35
C THR A 72 11.66 10.92 8.69
N SER A 73 12.07 11.05 7.42
CA SER A 73 11.91 12.30 6.67
C SER A 73 10.45 12.61 6.38
N ASP A 74 10.11 13.90 6.34
CA ASP A 74 8.77 14.37 5.95
C ASP A 74 8.40 13.90 4.54
N GLU A 75 9.38 13.78 3.64
CA GLU A 75 9.14 13.26 2.29
C GLU A 75 8.68 11.80 2.32
N SER A 76 9.29 10.95 3.13
CA SER A 76 8.89 9.55 3.26
C SER A 76 7.53 9.40 3.95
N ILE A 77 7.31 10.16 5.02
CA ILE A 77 6.07 10.08 5.82
C ILE A 77 4.88 10.71 5.09
N PHE A 78 5.06 11.89 4.48
CA PHE A 78 3.98 12.71 3.93
C PHE A 78 3.98 12.80 2.40
N GLY A 79 5.03 12.34 1.70
CA GLY A 79 5.15 12.48 0.25
C GLY A 79 4.08 11.74 -0.56
N ARG A 80 3.40 10.76 0.06
CA ARG A 80 2.24 10.06 -0.50
C ARG A 80 0.89 10.56 0.03
N THR A 81 0.84 11.79 0.56
CA THR A 81 -0.42 12.46 0.88
C THR A 81 -0.93 13.23 -0.34
N GLU A 82 -2.25 13.42 -0.42
CA GLU A 82 -2.86 14.23 -1.48
C GLU A 82 -2.33 15.67 -1.47
N ARG A 83 -2.09 16.24 -0.29
CA ARG A 83 -1.52 17.58 -0.14
C ARG A 83 -0.19 17.71 -0.87
N GLU A 84 0.72 16.75 -0.67
CA GLU A 84 2.03 16.79 -1.32
C GLU A 84 1.96 16.40 -2.79
N ARG A 85 1.16 15.37 -3.14
CA ARG A 85 1.06 14.89 -4.53
C ARG A 85 0.36 15.85 -5.47
N PHE A 86 -0.66 16.54 -4.99
CA PHE A 86 -1.51 17.40 -5.82
C PHE A 86 -1.27 18.89 -5.60
N LYS A 87 -0.17 19.27 -4.91
CA LYS A 87 0.17 20.68 -4.62
C LYS A 87 0.25 21.59 -5.85
N THR A 88 0.61 21.03 -7.01
CA THR A 88 0.73 21.76 -8.29
C THR A 88 -0.45 21.53 -9.23
N ALA A 89 -1.56 20.95 -8.74
CA ALA A 89 -2.75 20.72 -9.54
C ALA A 89 -3.40 22.05 -9.97
N PRO A 90 -3.76 22.22 -11.24
CA PRO A 90 -4.42 23.43 -11.69
C PRO A 90 -5.89 23.44 -11.23
N PRO A 91 -6.54 24.61 -11.11
CA PRO A 91 -7.89 24.71 -10.56
C PRO A 91 -8.98 24.06 -11.42
N ASN A 92 -8.70 23.78 -12.69
CA ASN A 92 -9.65 23.19 -13.65
C ASN A 92 -9.75 21.66 -13.58
N VAL A 93 -8.92 20.98 -12.79
CA VAL A 93 -9.03 19.53 -12.61
C VAL A 93 -10.07 19.18 -11.55
N LYS A 94 -10.84 18.13 -11.80
CA LYS A 94 -11.85 17.63 -10.86
C LYS A 94 -11.28 16.48 -10.05
N ARG A 95 -11.35 16.59 -8.72
CA ARG A 95 -11.00 15.48 -7.81
C ARG A 95 -12.07 14.40 -7.84
N ARG A 96 -11.64 13.15 -7.92
CA ARG A 96 -12.47 11.94 -7.72
C ARG A 96 -11.75 10.98 -6.79
N GLU A 97 -12.52 10.21 -6.05
CA GLU A 97 -11.99 9.17 -5.17
C GLU A 97 -12.85 7.93 -5.32
N VAL A 98 -12.21 6.77 -5.43
CA VAL A 98 -12.86 5.47 -5.34
C VAL A 98 -12.12 4.64 -4.29
N CYS A 99 -12.89 4.04 -3.38
CA CYS A 99 -12.40 3.12 -2.38
C CYS A 99 -13.07 1.77 -2.61
N PHE A 100 -12.28 0.71 -2.71
CA PHE A 100 -12.81 -0.62 -2.90
C PHE A 100 -12.03 -1.66 -2.09
N LYS A 101 -12.73 -2.73 -1.75
CA LYS A 101 -12.20 -3.88 -1.06
C LYS A 101 -12.22 -5.06 -2.02
N VAL A 102 -11.06 -5.62 -2.31
CA VAL A 102 -10.98 -6.87 -3.08
C VAL A 102 -11.33 -8.03 -2.14
N PRO A 103 -12.26 -8.93 -2.49
CA PRO A 103 -12.61 -10.07 -1.66
C PRO A 103 -11.38 -10.89 -1.26
N GLN A 104 -11.18 -11.10 0.05
CA GLN A 104 -9.97 -11.74 0.62
C GLN A 104 -8.63 -11.05 0.28
N GLY A 105 -8.65 -9.93 -0.44
CA GLY A 105 -7.48 -9.21 -0.93
C GLY A 105 -7.18 -7.92 -0.17
N PRO A 106 -6.55 -6.93 -0.81
CA PRO A 106 -6.26 -5.64 -0.20
C PRO A 106 -7.49 -4.73 -0.10
N PHE A 107 -7.34 -3.65 0.66
CA PHE A 107 -8.19 -2.45 0.56
C PHE A 107 -7.42 -1.43 -0.28
N VAL A 108 -8.06 -0.86 -1.29
CA VAL A 108 -7.47 0.09 -2.24
C VAL A 108 -8.27 1.38 -2.23
N ARG A 109 -7.57 2.50 -2.19
CA ARG A 109 -8.07 3.87 -2.37
C ARG A 109 -7.35 4.47 -3.55
N VAL A 110 -8.10 4.88 -4.56
CA VAL A 110 -7.58 5.62 -5.72
C VAL A 110 -8.15 7.03 -5.68
N THR A 111 -7.29 8.02 -5.50
CA THR A 111 -7.64 9.43 -5.65
C THR A 111 -7.11 9.92 -6.98
N MET A 112 -7.97 10.51 -7.81
CA MET A 112 -7.64 10.98 -9.15
C MET A 112 -7.96 12.47 -9.31
N LEU A 113 -7.18 13.12 -10.16
CA LEU A 113 -7.45 14.44 -10.70
C LEU A 113 -7.73 14.29 -12.18
N LEU A 114 -8.88 14.78 -12.64
CA LEU A 114 -9.37 14.57 -13.99
C LEU A 114 -9.44 15.90 -14.72
N ASP A 115 -8.82 15.99 -15.90
CA ASP A 115 -8.92 17.16 -16.77
C ASP A 115 -10.09 16.97 -17.73
N ALA A 116 -11.18 17.72 -17.49
CA ALA A 116 -12.39 17.63 -18.30
C ALA A 116 -12.21 18.24 -19.71
N VAL A 117 -11.26 19.16 -19.91
CA VAL A 117 -11.02 19.80 -21.21
C VAL A 117 -10.23 18.88 -22.11
N LYS A 118 -9.15 18.29 -21.58
CA LYS A 118 -8.31 17.34 -22.32
C LYS A 118 -8.89 15.92 -22.35
N ARG A 119 -9.88 15.64 -21.50
CA ARG A 119 -10.47 14.32 -21.27
C ARG A 119 -9.40 13.28 -20.93
N GLU A 120 -8.56 13.59 -19.95
CA GLU A 120 -7.48 12.72 -19.46
C GLU A 120 -7.40 12.69 -17.92
N ILE A 121 -6.75 11.67 -17.39
CA ILE A 121 -6.34 11.60 -15.98
C ILE A 121 -5.13 12.53 -15.81
N TYR A 122 -5.31 13.68 -15.17
CA TYR A 122 -4.21 14.64 -14.93
C TYR A 122 -3.16 14.06 -13.98
N ASP A 123 -3.60 13.44 -12.88
CA ASP A 123 -2.74 12.75 -11.93
C ASP A 123 -3.57 11.76 -11.10
N LEU A 124 -2.93 10.79 -10.46
CA LEU A 124 -3.59 9.85 -9.57
C LEU A 124 -2.65 9.38 -8.46
N LEU A 125 -3.27 8.97 -7.35
CA LEU A 125 -2.61 8.45 -6.17
C LEU A 125 -3.35 7.19 -5.71
N ILE A 126 -2.65 6.06 -5.72
CA ILE A 126 -3.15 4.77 -5.28
C ILE A 126 -2.55 4.46 -3.91
N THR A 127 -3.41 4.29 -2.91
CA THR A 127 -3.03 4.01 -1.52
C THR A 127 -3.88 2.88 -0.96
N GLY A 128 -3.49 2.33 0.18
CA GLY A 128 -4.26 1.28 0.83
C GLY A 128 -3.39 0.28 1.56
N ALA A 129 -4.01 -0.82 1.98
CA ALA A 129 -3.32 -1.96 2.59
C ALA A 129 -2.93 -2.95 1.49
N ILE A 130 -2.04 -2.52 0.59
CA ILE A 130 -1.66 -3.24 -0.63
C ILE A 130 -0.28 -3.86 -0.43
N HIS A 131 -0.17 -5.16 -0.68
CA HIS A 131 1.12 -5.86 -0.70
C HIS A 131 1.54 -6.10 -2.14
N VAL A 132 2.77 -5.71 -2.46
CA VAL A 132 3.28 -5.74 -3.83
C VAL A 132 4.72 -6.20 -3.89
N LEU A 133 5.07 -6.81 -5.01
CA LEU A 133 6.43 -7.12 -5.38
C LEU A 133 6.75 -6.44 -6.72
N PRO A 134 7.90 -5.75 -6.83
CA PRO A 134 8.77 -5.31 -5.74
C PRO A 134 8.15 -4.16 -4.90
N LEU A 135 8.62 -3.97 -3.66
CA LEU A 135 8.11 -2.95 -2.72
C LEU A 135 8.92 -1.64 -2.73
N THR A 136 9.69 -1.36 -3.79
CA THR A 136 10.45 -0.10 -3.88
C THR A 136 9.67 0.96 -4.65
N PRO A 137 9.74 2.26 -4.30
CA PRO A 137 9.02 3.31 -5.04
C PRO A 137 9.38 3.37 -6.54
N GLN A 138 10.60 2.96 -6.90
CA GLN A 138 11.08 2.99 -8.28
C GLN A 138 10.48 1.86 -9.12
N ALA A 139 10.31 0.67 -8.54
CA ALA A 139 9.91 -0.53 -9.28
C ALA A 139 8.55 -1.11 -8.85
N SER A 140 7.86 -0.49 -7.88
CA SER A 140 6.58 -1.00 -7.40
C SER A 140 5.51 -0.94 -8.48
N PRO A 141 4.69 -1.99 -8.65
CA PRO A 141 3.61 -2.02 -9.64
C PRO A 141 2.60 -0.89 -9.42
N ILE A 142 2.38 -0.46 -8.17
CA ILE A 142 1.49 0.66 -7.87
C ILE A 142 2.05 1.98 -8.39
N HIS A 143 3.34 2.23 -8.18
CA HIS A 143 4.00 3.44 -8.67
C HIS A 143 4.10 3.44 -10.20
N GLU A 144 4.31 2.27 -10.81
CA GLU A 144 4.30 2.12 -12.27
C GLU A 144 2.91 2.38 -12.85
N MET A 145 1.86 1.85 -12.21
CA MET A 145 0.47 2.10 -12.59
C MET A 145 0.11 3.59 -12.50
N GLU A 146 0.50 4.27 -11.42
CA GLU A 146 0.36 5.73 -11.27
C GLU A 146 1.06 6.48 -12.42
N ARG A 147 2.29 6.11 -12.76
CA ARG A 147 3.04 6.75 -13.86
C ARG A 147 2.37 6.55 -15.21
N ARG A 148 1.90 5.33 -15.51
CA ARG A 148 1.31 5.01 -16.80
C ARG A 148 -0.07 5.62 -16.98
N LEU A 149 -0.90 5.61 -15.94
CA LEU A 149 -2.25 6.16 -15.98
C LEU A 149 -2.25 7.69 -15.97
N LYS A 150 -1.19 8.35 -15.49
CA LYS A 150 -1.02 9.79 -15.65
C LYS A 150 -1.00 10.19 -17.13
N GLY A 151 -1.89 11.11 -17.51
CA GLY A 151 -2.13 11.55 -18.88
C GLY A 151 -2.92 10.55 -19.74
N ALA A 152 -3.44 9.46 -19.16
CA ALA A 152 -4.24 8.51 -19.92
C ALA A 152 -5.62 9.12 -20.27
N PRO A 153 -6.15 8.87 -21.49
CA PRO A 153 -7.50 9.27 -21.85
C PRO A 153 -8.55 8.69 -20.88
N LEU A 154 -9.65 9.43 -20.66
CA LEU A 154 -10.82 8.96 -19.91
C LEU A 154 -11.63 7.94 -20.73
N LYS A 155 -11.01 6.81 -21.04
CA LYS A 155 -11.58 5.69 -21.81
C LYS A 155 -11.18 4.38 -21.15
N GLU A 156 -12.15 3.47 -21.01
CA GLU A 156 -11.93 2.17 -20.39
C GLU A 156 -10.81 1.40 -21.09
N GLU A 157 -10.77 1.42 -22.43
CA GLU A 157 -9.79 0.66 -23.22
C GLU A 157 -8.35 1.13 -22.92
N ALA A 158 -8.14 2.45 -22.80
CA ALA A 158 -6.84 3.02 -22.51
C ALA A 158 -6.38 2.71 -21.07
N ILE A 159 -7.31 2.74 -20.10
CA ILE A 159 -7.04 2.36 -18.72
C ILE A 159 -6.70 0.87 -18.64
N ARG A 160 -7.51 0.03 -19.29
CA ARG A 160 -7.37 -1.42 -19.34
C ARG A 160 -6.03 -1.85 -19.91
N GLU A 161 -5.63 -1.26 -21.04
CA GLU A 161 -4.33 -1.50 -21.66
C GLU A 161 -3.20 -1.19 -20.67
N LYS A 162 -3.15 0.02 -20.12
CA LYS A 162 -2.09 0.46 -19.20
C LYS A 162 -2.02 -0.37 -17.91
N VAL A 163 -3.17 -0.77 -17.36
CA VAL A 163 -3.20 -1.62 -16.16
C VAL A 163 -2.69 -3.03 -16.51
N ASN A 164 -3.17 -3.63 -17.60
CA ASN A 164 -2.74 -4.96 -18.01
C ASN A 164 -1.25 -5.02 -18.34
N GLU A 165 -0.68 -3.97 -18.93
CA GLU A 165 0.76 -3.87 -19.16
C GLU A 165 1.54 -4.00 -17.84
N VAL A 166 1.11 -3.33 -16.77
CA VAL A 166 1.78 -3.39 -15.45
C VAL A 166 1.71 -4.80 -14.87
N PHE A 167 0.55 -5.44 -14.92
CA PHE A 167 0.38 -6.82 -14.45
C PHE A 167 1.15 -7.84 -15.31
N GLY A 168 1.46 -7.51 -16.56
CA GLY A 168 2.27 -8.33 -17.45
C GLY A 168 3.78 -8.15 -17.30
N LEU A 169 4.25 -7.19 -16.49
CA LEU A 169 5.68 -6.96 -16.29
C LEU A 169 6.33 -8.10 -15.49
N PRO A 170 7.50 -8.61 -15.91
CA PRO A 170 8.19 -9.67 -15.19
C PRO A 170 8.51 -9.29 -13.74
N GLY A 171 8.14 -10.16 -12.80
CA GLY A 171 8.41 -9.98 -11.36
C GLY A 171 7.50 -8.98 -10.66
N TYR A 172 6.49 -8.44 -11.37
CA TYR A 172 5.48 -7.57 -10.75
C TYR A 172 4.34 -8.43 -10.22
N GLU A 173 3.99 -8.21 -8.96
CA GLU A 173 2.89 -8.91 -8.32
C GLU A 173 2.13 -7.96 -7.40
N ILE A 174 0.79 -8.03 -7.45
CA ILE A 174 -0.09 -7.40 -6.47
C ILE A 174 -0.87 -8.53 -5.79
N VAL A 175 -0.55 -8.79 -4.53
CA VAL A 175 -1.05 -9.98 -3.82
C VAL A 175 -2.55 -9.83 -3.56
N GLY A 176 -3.33 -10.79 -4.05
CA GLY A 176 -4.78 -10.86 -3.81
C GLY A 176 -5.60 -9.81 -4.57
N ALA A 177 -5.08 -9.22 -5.65
CA ALA A 177 -5.84 -8.36 -6.55
C ALA A 177 -5.51 -8.65 -8.01
N THR A 178 -6.47 -8.43 -8.89
CA THR A 178 -6.35 -8.65 -10.35
C THR A 178 -6.34 -7.32 -11.10
N ALA A 179 -5.89 -7.34 -12.36
CA ALA A 179 -5.99 -6.17 -13.24
C ALA A 179 -7.44 -5.67 -13.36
N GLU A 180 -8.41 -6.58 -13.46
CA GLU A 180 -9.83 -6.23 -13.58
C GLU A 180 -10.35 -5.46 -12.36
N ASP A 181 -9.88 -5.78 -11.16
CA ASP A 181 -10.26 -5.04 -9.95
C ASP A 181 -9.91 -3.56 -10.06
N PHE A 182 -8.73 -3.24 -10.61
CA PHE A 182 -8.34 -1.85 -10.83
C PHE A 182 -9.09 -1.22 -12.01
N VAL A 183 -9.18 -1.92 -13.14
CA VAL A 183 -9.82 -1.39 -14.36
C VAL A 183 -11.28 -1.05 -14.09
N LYS A 184 -12.04 -1.96 -13.48
CA LYS A 184 -13.44 -1.76 -13.15
C LYS A 184 -13.65 -0.51 -12.31
N HIS A 185 -12.99 -0.42 -11.15
CA HIS A 185 -13.24 0.67 -10.19
C HIS A 185 -12.70 2.03 -10.67
N ILE A 186 -11.57 2.03 -11.40
CA ILE A 186 -11.06 3.27 -12.01
C ILE A 186 -12.00 3.75 -13.12
N THR A 187 -12.52 2.84 -13.93
CA THR A 187 -13.46 3.17 -15.01
C THR A 187 -14.79 3.68 -14.45
N GLU A 188 -15.37 2.99 -13.46
CA GLU A 188 -16.58 3.45 -12.77
C GLU A 188 -16.43 4.88 -12.23
N ALA A 189 -15.25 5.22 -11.70
CA ALA A 189 -14.97 6.55 -11.16
C ALA A 189 -14.88 7.67 -12.21
N ILE A 190 -14.69 7.35 -13.51
CA ILE A 190 -14.62 8.35 -14.59
C ILE A 190 -15.93 8.50 -15.38
N LEU A 191 -16.87 7.55 -15.28
CA LEU A 191 -18.14 7.55 -16.05
C LEU A 191 -19.09 8.70 -15.70
N GLU A 192 -18.91 9.36 -14.55
CA GLU A 192 -19.74 10.49 -14.11
C GLU A 192 -19.23 11.87 -14.59
N ILE A 193 -18.28 11.92 -15.52
CA ILE A 193 -17.90 13.17 -16.18
C ILE A 193 -18.74 13.26 -17.47
N PRO A 194 -19.70 14.21 -17.56
CA PRO A 194 -20.44 14.42 -18.80
C PRO A 194 -19.49 14.68 -19.96
N GLU A 195 -19.81 14.12 -21.13
CA GLU A 195 -19.11 14.40 -22.40
C GLU A 195 -19.10 15.89 -22.75
#